data_AF-A0AAV2H151-F1
#
_entry.id   AF-A0AAV2H151-F1
#
_cell.length_a   1.000
_cell.length_b   1.000
_cell.length_c   1.000
_cell.angle_alpha   90.00
_cell.angle_beta   90.00
_cell.angle_gamma   90.00
#
_symmetry.space_group_name_H-M   'P 1'
#
loop_
_entity.id
_entity.type
_entity.pdbx_description
1 polymer ?
#
loop_
_entity_poly.entity_id
_entity_poly.type
_entity_poly.pdbx_seq_one_letter_code
_entity_poly.pdbx_strand_id
1 'polypeptide(L)'
;SGVWTESSAVSCIMRCRREFPDCFSVLFDRYNRRCTPGSWIVPTSSTRDLNQTALYHTGAFCNITSNFTIKAHGSLITCTWVSTIKLSYQAARKDCEDRRAHLYTVKREAKLQLLKTYYNRDDDDFW
;
A
#
# COMPACT_ATOMS: atom_id res chain seq x y z
N SER A 1 20.28 7.11 -6.45
CA SER A 1 20.17 5.88 -7.27
C SER A 1 20.25 4.70 -6.32
N GLY A 2 19.15 3.97 -6.12
CA GLY A 2 19.05 2.98 -5.04
C GLY A 2 18.53 1.63 -5.50
N VAL A 3 18.96 1.12 -6.66
CA VAL A 3 18.54 -0.23 -7.09
C VAL A 3 19.58 -1.23 -6.59
N TRP A 4 19.16 -2.33 -5.99
CA TRP A 4 20.06 -3.41 -5.53
C TRP A 4 19.46 -4.79 -5.82
N THR A 5 20.21 -5.86 -5.54
CA THR A 5 19.74 -7.23 -5.73
C THR A 5 19.67 -7.99 -4.42
N GLU A 6 18.67 -8.85 -4.27
CA GLU A 6 18.48 -9.70 -3.09
C GLU A 6 17.86 -11.04 -3.45
N SER A 7 18.11 -12.06 -2.60
CA SER A 7 17.59 -13.42 -2.80
C SER A 7 16.07 -13.54 -2.62
N SER A 8 15.46 -12.60 -1.90
CA SER A 8 14.02 -12.61 -1.62
C SER A 8 13.47 -11.21 -1.39
N ALA A 9 12.15 -11.08 -1.49
CA ALA A 9 11.46 -9.84 -1.15
C ALA A 9 11.69 -9.44 0.33
N VAL A 10 11.77 -10.42 1.23
CA VAL A 10 12.07 -10.20 2.66
C VAL A 10 13.47 -9.61 2.82
N SER A 11 14.45 -10.16 2.11
CA SER A 11 15.81 -9.62 2.11
C SER A 11 15.86 -8.18 1.56
N CYS A 12 15.07 -7.86 0.52
CA CYS A 12 14.93 -6.48 0.03
C CYS A 12 14.47 -5.53 1.13
N ILE A 13 13.37 -5.83 1.81
CA ILE A 13 12.82 -4.91 2.81
C ILE A 13 13.76 -4.81 4.03
N MET A 14 14.45 -5.88 4.40
CA MET A 14 15.42 -5.86 5.50
C MET A 14 16.64 -4.99 5.19
N ARG A 15 17.20 -5.10 3.97
CA ARG A 15 18.31 -4.24 3.54
C ARG A 15 17.88 -2.78 3.39
N CYS A 16 16.72 -2.56 2.77
CA CYS A 16 16.07 -1.26 2.69
C CYS A 16 16.02 -0.54 4.05
N ARG A 17 15.55 -1.24 5.10
CA ARG A 17 15.49 -0.69 6.46
C ARG A 17 16.85 -0.42 7.09
N ARG A 18 17.89 -1.19 6.71
CA ARG A 18 19.24 -1.06 7.27
C ARG A 18 20.00 0.09 6.63
N GLU A 19 19.90 0.24 5.31
CA GLU A 19 20.75 1.16 4.53
C GLU A 19 20.08 2.50 4.26
N PHE A 20 18.76 2.59 4.34
CA PHE A 20 18.00 3.78 3.98
C PHE A 20 17.02 4.16 5.11
N PRO A 21 17.27 5.27 5.83
CA PRO A 21 16.42 5.69 6.95
C PRO A 21 14.96 5.96 6.55
N ASP A 22 14.74 6.37 5.29
CA ASP A 22 13.41 6.68 4.74
C ASP A 22 12.87 5.61 3.78
N CYS A 23 13.32 4.36 3.94
CA CYS A 23 12.87 3.27 3.08
C CYS A 23 11.69 2.51 3.71
N PHE A 24 10.50 2.88 3.27
CA PHE A 24 9.23 2.42 3.82
C PHE A 24 8.50 1.40 2.94
N SER A 25 9.01 1.17 1.74
CA SER A 25 8.46 0.23 0.77
C SER A 25 9.52 -0.16 -0.24
N VAL A 26 9.41 -1.38 -0.76
CA VAL A 26 10.27 -1.88 -1.84
C VAL A 26 9.45 -2.59 -2.89
N LEU A 27 9.88 -2.44 -4.14
CA LEU A 27 9.49 -3.29 -5.25
C LEU A 27 10.53 -4.39 -5.41
N PHE A 28 10.10 -5.65 -5.33
CA PHE A 28 10.95 -6.79 -5.65
C PHE A 28 10.52 -7.43 -6.97
N ASP A 29 11.42 -7.38 -7.96
CA ASP A 29 11.37 -8.16 -9.18
C ASP A 29 11.93 -9.55 -8.90
N ARG A 30 11.06 -10.57 -8.92
CA ARG A 30 11.44 -11.96 -8.63
C ARG A 30 12.36 -12.56 -9.69
N TYR A 31 12.21 -12.15 -10.96
CA TYR A 31 12.98 -12.72 -12.07
C TYR A 31 14.41 -12.21 -12.04
N ASN A 32 14.56 -10.89 -11.97
CA ASN A 32 15.87 -10.24 -11.95
C ASN A 32 16.45 -10.11 -10.54
N ARG A 33 15.75 -10.61 -9.52
CA ARG A 33 16.09 -10.49 -8.09
C ARG A 33 16.38 -9.04 -7.68
N ARG A 34 15.64 -8.09 -8.27
CA ARG A 34 15.96 -6.67 -8.21
C ARG A 34 15.04 -5.95 -7.23
N CYS A 35 15.63 -5.26 -6.27
CA CYS A 35 14.94 -4.41 -5.31
C CYS A 35 15.02 -2.95 -5.77
N THR A 36 13.90 -2.24 -5.70
CA THR A 36 13.85 -0.79 -5.92
C THR A 36 13.11 -0.13 -4.75
N PRO A 37 13.64 0.94 -4.15
CA PRO A 37 13.03 1.63 -3.03
C PRO A 37 11.82 2.43 -3.52
N GLY A 38 10.80 2.50 -2.67
CA GLY A 38 9.52 3.14 -2.97
C GLY A 38 8.48 2.16 -3.54
N SER A 39 7.21 2.50 -3.33
CA SER A 39 6.08 1.83 -3.96
C SER A 39 5.68 2.61 -5.20
N TRP A 40 5.38 1.90 -6.28
CA TRP A 40 4.71 2.51 -7.43
C TRP A 40 3.35 3.05 -7.02
N ILE A 41 3.16 4.37 -7.14
CA ILE A 41 1.85 5.01 -6.94
C ILE A 41 0.89 4.62 -8.08
N VAL A 42 1.40 4.22 -9.26
CA VAL A 42 0.58 3.76 -10.39
C VAL A 42 1.30 2.68 -11.19
N PRO A 43 0.66 1.52 -11.47
CA PRO A 43 1.13 0.59 -12.49
C PRO A 43 1.05 1.22 -13.88
N THR A 44 2.18 1.58 -14.51
CA THR A 44 2.18 1.83 -15.96
C THR A 44 2.08 0.50 -16.72
N SER A 45 1.59 0.56 -17.96
CA SER A 45 1.32 -0.62 -18.81
C SER A 45 2.54 -1.51 -19.04
N SER A 46 3.77 -1.00 -18.85
CA SER A 46 5.02 -1.71 -19.07
C SER A 46 5.46 -2.66 -17.93
N THR A 47 4.72 -2.77 -16.83
CA THR A 47 5.07 -3.72 -15.73
C THR A 47 4.01 -4.78 -15.46
N ARG A 48 2.96 -4.89 -16.29
CA ARG A 48 2.03 -6.02 -16.20
C ARG A 48 2.73 -7.37 -16.36
N ASP A 49 3.85 -7.39 -17.06
CA ASP A 49 4.63 -8.61 -17.34
C ASP A 49 5.66 -8.96 -16.25
N LEU A 50 5.82 -8.12 -15.21
CA LEU A 50 6.78 -8.37 -14.13
C LEU A 50 6.03 -9.00 -12.95
N ASN A 51 6.39 -10.25 -12.60
CA ASN A 51 5.90 -10.95 -11.40
C ASN A 51 6.51 -10.33 -10.13
N GLN A 52 6.11 -9.09 -9.84
CA GLN A 52 6.64 -8.26 -8.78
C GLN A 52 5.84 -8.38 -7.50
N THR A 53 6.53 -8.30 -6.37
CA THR A 53 5.90 -8.21 -5.05
C THR A 53 6.22 -6.85 -4.45
N ALA A 54 5.19 -6.05 -4.18
CA ALA A 54 5.32 -4.83 -3.41
C ALA A 54 5.21 -5.19 -1.92
N LEU A 55 6.21 -4.80 -1.13
CA LEU A 55 6.19 -4.95 0.32
C LEU A 55 6.14 -3.56 0.96
N TYR A 56 5.22 -3.40 1.90
CA TYR A 56 5.04 -2.19 2.71
C TYR A 56 5.46 -2.47 4.14
N HIS A 57 6.13 -1.51 4.77
CA HIS A 57 6.36 -1.49 6.21
C HIS A 57 5.67 -0.28 6.84
N THR A 58 5.38 -0.33 8.14
CA THR A 58 4.90 0.84 8.89
C THR A 58 5.93 1.96 8.82
N GLY A 59 5.50 3.18 8.49
CA GLY A 59 6.38 4.32 8.25
C GLY A 59 5.73 5.39 7.37
N ALA A 60 6.49 6.22 6.63
CA ALA A 60 5.96 7.44 6.02
C ALA A 60 4.74 7.27 5.08
N PHE A 61 4.55 6.09 4.45
CA PHE A 61 3.37 5.79 3.60
C PHE A 61 2.27 5.04 4.34
N CYS A 62 2.59 4.43 5.48
CA CYS A 62 1.61 3.84 6.37
C CYS A 62 1.82 4.35 7.77
N ASN A 63 1.43 5.61 7.96
CA ASN A 63 1.66 6.29 9.20
C ASN A 63 0.61 5.88 10.24
N ILE A 64 1.01 4.98 11.13
CA ILE A 64 0.18 4.55 12.26
C ILE A 64 -0.19 5.70 13.19
N THR A 65 0.62 6.77 13.27
CA THR A 65 0.29 7.96 14.07
C THR A 65 -0.78 8.82 13.39
N SER A 66 -1.02 8.62 12.08
CA SER A 66 -2.14 9.18 11.33
C SER A 66 -3.34 8.21 11.23
N ASN A 67 -3.43 7.22 12.13
CA ASN A 67 -4.50 6.21 12.20
C ASN A 67 -4.62 5.30 10.96
N PHE A 68 -3.55 5.16 10.18
CA PHE A 68 -3.53 4.16 9.12
C PHE A 68 -3.25 2.76 9.70
N THR A 69 -3.89 1.75 9.11
CA THR A 69 -3.74 0.35 9.47
C THR A 69 -3.33 -0.47 8.26
N ILE A 70 -2.40 -1.42 8.46
CA ILE A 70 -2.03 -2.38 7.44
C ILE A 70 -3.03 -3.53 7.48
N LYS A 71 -3.59 -3.87 6.33
CA LYS A 71 -4.41 -5.07 6.14
C LYS A 71 -3.86 -5.91 4.99
N ALA A 72 -4.03 -7.22 5.11
CA ALA A 72 -3.63 -8.18 4.09
C ALA A 72 -4.76 -9.15 3.79
N HIS A 73 -4.93 -9.48 2.51
CA HIS A 73 -5.81 -10.55 2.05
C HIS A 73 -5.21 -11.22 0.82
N GLY A 74 -4.93 -12.52 0.91
CA GLY A 74 -4.17 -13.24 -0.10
C GLY A 74 -2.79 -12.61 -0.31
N SER A 75 -2.45 -12.25 -1.55
CA SER A 75 -1.21 -11.55 -1.90
C SER A 75 -1.29 -10.02 -1.85
N LEU A 76 -2.46 -9.47 -1.53
CA LEU A 76 -2.67 -8.03 -1.44
C LEU A 76 -2.39 -7.54 -0.02
N ILE A 77 -1.51 -6.53 0.09
CA ILE A 77 -1.27 -5.78 1.33
C ILE A 77 -1.63 -4.32 1.05
N THR A 78 -2.47 -3.73 1.89
CA THR A 78 -2.87 -2.31 1.78
C THR A 78 -2.63 -1.59 3.08
N CYS A 79 -2.20 -0.34 2.98
CA CYS A 79 -2.28 0.60 4.08
C CYS A 79 -3.56 1.43 3.92
N THR A 80 -4.41 1.41 4.93
CA THR A 80 -5.78 1.93 4.85
C THR A 80 -6.12 2.72 6.09
N TRP A 81 -6.71 3.88 5.89
CA TRP A 81 -7.33 4.69 6.93
C TRP A 81 -8.84 4.70 6.69
N VAL A 82 -9.61 4.63 7.77
CA VAL A 82 -11.07 4.69 7.73
C VAL A 82 -11.49 5.97 8.45
N SER A 83 -12.24 6.82 7.75
CA SER A 83 -12.77 8.05 8.33
C SER A 83 -13.76 7.72 9.46
N THR A 84 -13.70 8.49 10.55
CA THR A 84 -14.70 8.45 11.62
C THR A 84 -15.84 9.43 11.40
N ILE A 85 -15.79 10.22 10.32
CA ILE A 85 -16.80 11.21 9.94
C ILE A 85 -17.36 10.91 8.55
N LYS A 86 -18.65 11.16 8.38
CA LYS A 86 -19.33 11.06 7.08
C LYS A 86 -18.99 12.31 6.26
N LEU A 87 -18.45 12.10 5.06
CA LEU A 87 -18.06 13.15 4.12
C LEU A 87 -18.84 12.97 2.82
N SER A 88 -18.99 14.02 2.02
CA SER A 88 -19.39 13.85 0.63
C SER A 88 -18.25 13.19 -0.15
N TYR A 89 -18.54 12.56 -1.29
CA TYR A 89 -17.50 11.96 -2.15
C TYR A 89 -16.33 12.91 -2.45
N GLN A 90 -16.61 14.17 -2.78
CA GLN A 90 -15.58 15.17 -3.09
C GLN A 90 -14.72 15.50 -1.87
N ALA A 91 -15.34 15.63 -0.69
CA ALA A 91 -14.63 15.90 0.55
C ALA A 91 -13.81 14.69 1.02
N ALA A 92 -14.35 13.47 0.90
CA ALA A 92 -13.64 12.22 1.22
C ALA A 92 -12.40 12.04 0.35
N ARG A 93 -12.53 12.31 -0.96
CA ARG A 93 -11.40 12.28 -1.89
C ARG A 93 -10.33 13.30 -1.49
N LYS A 94 -10.73 14.54 -1.21
CA LYS A 94 -9.79 15.59 -0.81
C LYS A 94 -9.09 15.26 0.51
N ASP A 95 -9.80 14.73 1.52
CA ASP A 95 -9.19 14.36 2.80
C ASP A 95 -8.18 13.20 2.64
N CYS A 96 -8.45 12.23 1.76
CA CYS A 96 -7.46 11.23 1.39
C CYS A 96 -6.22 11.85 0.74
N GLU A 97 -6.40 12.77 -0.22
CA GLU A 97 -5.30 13.45 -0.93
C GLU A 97 -4.46 14.32 0.02
N ASP A 98 -5.10 15.06 0.94
CA ASP A 98 -4.44 15.88 1.97
C ASP A 98 -3.60 15.00 2.94
N ARG A 99 -3.97 13.73 3.11
CA ARG A 99 -3.21 12.70 3.85
C ARG A 99 -2.18 11.95 3.00
N ARG A 100 -1.92 12.38 1.76
CA ARG A 100 -1.06 11.71 0.78
C ARG A 100 -1.51 10.28 0.46
N ALA A 101 -2.82 10.04 0.48
CA ALA A 101 -3.47 8.79 0.16
C ALA A 101 -4.46 8.97 -1.01
N HIS A 102 -5.18 7.89 -1.36
CA HIS A 102 -6.24 7.91 -2.35
C HIS A 102 -7.51 7.30 -1.78
N LEU A 103 -8.66 7.79 -2.24
CA LEU A 103 -9.96 7.21 -1.89
C LEU A 103 -9.98 5.72 -2.26
N TYR A 104 -10.52 4.91 -1.36
CA TYR A 104 -10.49 3.46 -1.53
C TYR A 104 -11.29 3.05 -2.77
N THR A 105 -10.68 2.26 -3.65
CA THR A 105 -11.34 1.79 -4.89
C THR A 105 -11.28 0.28 -5.00
N VAL A 106 -12.46 -0.34 -5.15
CA VAL A 106 -12.62 -1.79 -5.29
C VAL A 106 -12.47 -2.19 -6.75
N LYS A 107 -11.23 -2.32 -7.22
CA LYS A 107 -10.92 -2.79 -8.59
C LYS A 107 -10.52 -4.26 -8.67
N ARG A 108 -10.43 -4.95 -7.53
CA ARG A 108 -10.02 -6.36 -7.41
C ARG A 108 -10.82 -7.02 -6.30
N GLU A 109 -11.13 -8.30 -6.46
CA GLU A 109 -11.85 -9.09 -5.44
C GLU A 109 -11.15 -9.05 -4.08
N ALA A 110 -9.81 -9.16 -4.04
CA ALA A 110 -9.06 -9.05 -2.80
C ALA A 110 -9.27 -7.71 -2.06
N LYS A 111 -9.50 -6.62 -2.79
CA LYS A 111 -9.87 -5.33 -2.18
C LYS A 111 -11.30 -5.34 -1.65
N LEU A 112 -12.24 -6.00 -2.34
CA LEU A 112 -13.60 -6.16 -1.83
C LEU A 112 -13.61 -6.96 -0.52
N GLN A 113 -12.83 -8.03 -0.45
CA GLN A 113 -12.70 -8.85 0.76
C GLN A 113 -12.08 -8.07 1.92
N LEU A 114 -11.03 -7.28 1.65
CA LEU A 114 -10.48 -6.35 2.65
C LEU A 114 -11.51 -5.32 3.10
N LEU A 115 -12.25 -4.77 2.16
CA LEU A 115 -13.27 -3.78 2.45
C LEU A 115 -14.37 -4.35 3.37
N LYS A 116 -14.82 -5.59 3.13
CA LYS A 116 -15.76 -6.30 4.00
C LYS A 116 -15.26 -6.46 5.44
N THR A 117 -13.94 -6.49 5.68
CA THR A 117 -13.41 -6.52 7.06
C THR A 117 -13.67 -5.23 7.85
N TYR A 118 -13.99 -4.13 7.15
CA TYR A 118 -14.41 -2.87 7.77
C TYR A 118 -15.93 -2.76 7.93
N TYR A 119 -16.69 -3.49 7.12
CA TYR A 119 -18.15 -3.39 7.01
C TYR A 119 -18.96 -4.22 8.02
N ASN A 120 -18.33 -4.84 9.04
CA ASN A 120 -19.09 -5.47 10.15
C ASN A 120 -19.74 -4.45 11.11
N ARG A 121 -19.99 -3.22 10.66
CA ARG A 121 -20.79 -2.19 11.35
C ARG A 121 -21.95 -1.84 10.43
N ASP A 122 -23.05 -2.58 10.58
CA ASP A 122 -24.23 -2.63 9.69
C ASP A 122 -25.06 -1.33 9.56
N ASP A 123 -24.51 -0.12 9.72
CA ASP A 123 -25.36 1.10 9.69
C ASP A 123 -24.72 2.38 9.13
N ASP A 124 -23.52 2.32 8.56
CA ASP A 124 -22.85 3.52 8.06
C ASP A 124 -22.50 3.44 6.57
N ASP A 125 -23.08 4.36 5.79
CA ASP A 125 -22.64 4.69 4.44
C ASP A 125 -21.26 5.37 4.47
N PHE A 126 -20.32 4.84 3.69
CA PHE A 126 -18.96 5.39 3.55
C PHE A 126 -18.58 5.56 2.08
N TRP A 127 -17.75 6.58 1.82
CA TRP A 127 -17.02 6.76 0.56
C TRP A 127 -15.58 6.29 0.68
#